data_AF-A0A4U1ABY2-F1
#
_entry.id   AF-A0A4U1ABY2-F1
#
_cell.length_a   1.000
_cell.length_b   1.000
_cell.length_c   1.000
_cell.angle_alpha   90.00
_cell.angle_beta   90.00
_cell.angle_gamma   90.00
#
_symmetry.space_group_name_H-M   'P 1'
#
loop_
_entity.id
_entity.type
_entity.pdbx_description
1 polymer ?
#
loop_
_entity_poly.entity_id
_entity_poly.type
_entity_poly.pdbx_seq_one_letter_code
_entity_poly.pdbx_strand_id
1 'polypeptide(L)'
;MSYVQSSFLSNILCFLLMFALQPGSVLAQNKMSAEEEAIYKSMIKSSGNDPEMVEEAMKQTEFARNWTEGKDGIVYYHIVGVYAGQTNVVGGSNWIGYADVTDRVEIDLQWMLSESKMVGTPTIQNSKSEVRNPRNPEPSCSPPVIKGAYEHYELQGIKPGLSGTLELQVQTSYPVVEVAQFCTGSRKSVPASSKTRPEVLAVPSPVMLAMSLPDSDELRISPDKNSLIHKKGGWTWTFTPSIKE
;
A
#
# COMPACT_ATOMS: atom_id res chain seq x y z
N MET A 1 54.22 -18.26 25.24
CA MET A 1 53.62 -17.76 26.49
C MET A 1 52.93 -16.45 26.19
N SER A 2 51.61 -16.44 26.22
CA SER A 2 50.72 -15.33 26.57
C SER A 2 49.29 -15.84 26.39
N TYR A 3 48.65 -16.12 27.53
CA TYR A 3 47.26 -16.51 27.66
C TYR A 3 46.36 -15.30 27.35
N VAL A 4 45.34 -15.48 26.51
CA VAL A 4 44.17 -14.59 26.49
C VAL A 4 42.96 -15.46 26.82
N GLN A 5 42.35 -15.12 27.95
CA GLN A 5 41.23 -15.80 28.57
C GLN A 5 39.97 -14.96 28.35
N SER A 6 38.83 -15.64 28.19
CA SER A 6 37.50 -15.20 28.65
C SER A 6 36.78 -14.05 27.92
N SER A 7 35.68 -14.38 27.21
CA SER A 7 34.31 -14.16 27.72
C SER A 7 33.27 -14.38 26.59
N PHE A 8 32.92 -15.64 26.31
CA PHE A 8 31.93 -15.99 25.28
C PHE A 8 30.89 -16.97 25.81
N LEU A 9 30.40 -16.77 27.04
CA LEU A 9 29.38 -17.62 27.64
C LEU A 9 28.56 -16.81 28.65
N SER A 10 27.63 -15.97 28.18
CA SER A 10 26.60 -15.38 29.07
C SER A 10 25.38 -14.78 28.35
N ASN A 11 24.91 -15.36 27.23
CA ASN A 11 23.68 -14.88 26.57
C ASN A 11 22.78 -15.97 25.96
N ILE A 12 22.92 -17.24 26.40
CA ILE A 12 22.09 -18.37 25.91
C ILE A 12 20.92 -18.70 26.85
N LEU A 13 20.65 -17.90 27.89
CA LEU A 13 19.70 -18.27 28.95
C LEU A 13 18.50 -17.31 29.14
N CYS A 14 18.08 -16.58 28.10
CA CYS A 14 16.83 -15.79 28.12
C CYS A 14 15.83 -16.16 26.99
N PHE A 15 16.12 -17.15 26.14
CA PHE A 15 15.22 -17.56 25.04
C PHE A 15 14.43 -18.85 25.30
N LEU A 16 14.56 -19.47 26.48
CA LEU A 16 14.02 -20.81 26.77
C LEU A 16 12.78 -20.83 27.68
N LEU A 17 12.06 -19.71 27.82
CA LEU A 17 10.85 -19.61 28.67
C LEU A 17 9.62 -19.02 27.94
N MET A 18 9.55 -19.19 26.62
CA MET A 18 8.32 -18.89 25.83
C MET A 18 7.72 -20.12 25.10
N PHE A 19 8.27 -21.32 25.27
CA PHE A 19 7.86 -22.50 24.48
C PHE A 19 7.03 -23.56 25.22
N ALA A 20 6.29 -23.17 26.26
CA ALA A 20 5.44 -24.10 27.02
C ALA A 20 3.97 -23.66 27.19
N LEU A 21 3.45 -22.82 26.29
CA LEU A 21 2.01 -22.70 26.08
C LEU A 21 1.69 -23.31 24.72
N GLN A 22 1.30 -24.60 24.75
CA GLN A 22 0.74 -25.27 23.59
C GLN A 22 -0.45 -24.45 23.05
N PRO A 23 -0.60 -24.27 21.72
CA PRO A 23 -1.83 -23.74 21.17
C PRO A 23 -2.88 -24.84 21.30
N GLY A 24 -3.54 -24.87 22.45
CA GLY A 24 -4.76 -25.62 22.64
C GLY A 24 -5.78 -25.13 21.63
N SER A 25 -6.16 -26.04 20.74
CA SER A 25 -7.47 -26.16 20.10
C SER A 25 -8.43 -24.98 20.26
N VAL A 26 -8.85 -24.44 19.12
CA VAL A 26 -10.08 -23.67 18.87
C VAL A 26 -11.25 -24.19 19.74
N LEU A 27 -11.39 -23.68 20.96
CA LEU A 27 -12.48 -24.00 21.88
C LEU A 27 -12.72 -22.78 22.76
N ALA A 28 -13.89 -22.16 22.54
CA ALA A 28 -14.59 -21.24 23.43
C ALA A 28 -13.75 -20.09 24.02
N GLN A 29 -13.89 -18.90 23.42
CA GLN A 29 -13.82 -17.66 24.20
C GLN A 29 -14.97 -17.65 25.21
N ASN A 30 -14.84 -18.41 26.30
CA ASN A 30 -15.64 -18.15 27.48
C ASN A 30 -15.23 -16.78 27.98
N LYS A 31 -16.15 -15.81 27.94
CA LYS A 31 -15.98 -14.54 28.65
C LYS A 31 -15.67 -14.88 30.10
N MET A 32 -14.47 -14.53 30.56
CA MET A 32 -14.11 -14.59 31.97
C MET A 32 -15.18 -13.86 32.79
N SER A 33 -15.54 -14.44 33.92
CA SER A 33 -16.33 -13.75 34.93
C SER A 33 -15.56 -12.54 35.49
N ALA A 34 -16.27 -11.58 36.08
CA ALA A 34 -15.64 -10.39 36.67
C ALA A 34 -14.62 -10.75 37.78
N GLU A 35 -14.85 -11.86 38.49
CA GLU A 35 -13.93 -12.36 39.53
C GLU A 35 -12.64 -12.92 38.91
N GLU A 36 -12.76 -13.71 37.84
CA GLU A 36 -11.61 -14.22 37.10
C GLU A 36 -10.80 -13.08 36.46
N GLU A 37 -11.47 -12.05 35.94
CA GLU A 37 -10.81 -10.85 35.40
C GLU A 37 -10.01 -10.10 36.48
N ALA A 38 -10.58 -9.94 37.67
CA ALA A 38 -9.87 -9.33 38.80
C ALA A 38 -8.65 -10.15 39.24
N ILE A 39 -8.78 -11.48 39.30
CA ILE A 39 -7.67 -12.39 39.61
C ILE A 39 -6.58 -12.28 38.55
N TYR A 40 -6.94 -12.32 37.26
CA TYR A 40 -6.00 -12.20 36.15
C TYR A 40 -5.24 -10.87 36.18
N LYS A 41 -5.94 -9.74 36.37
CA LYS A 41 -5.30 -8.41 36.52
C LYS A 41 -4.34 -8.39 37.71
N SER A 42 -4.70 -9.02 38.83
CA SER A 42 -3.83 -9.11 40.00
C SER A 42 -2.56 -9.93 39.73
N MET A 43 -2.67 -11.02 38.95
CA MET A 43 -1.54 -11.85 38.54
C MET A 43 -0.61 -11.11 37.57
N ILE A 44 -1.16 -10.38 36.60
CA ILE A 44 -0.34 -9.55 35.71
C ILE A 44 0.43 -8.51 36.51
N LYS A 45 -0.26 -7.81 37.43
CA LYS A 45 0.38 -6.81 38.28
C LYS A 45 1.45 -7.40 39.19
N SER A 46 1.23 -8.59 39.75
CA SER A 46 2.24 -9.27 40.59
C SER A 46 3.45 -9.76 39.80
N SER A 47 3.29 -10.01 38.49
CA SER A 47 4.40 -10.27 37.57
C SER A 47 5.21 -9.02 37.17
N GLY A 48 4.83 -7.83 37.66
CA GLY A 48 5.49 -6.56 37.36
C GLY A 48 5.08 -5.92 36.03
N ASN A 49 4.05 -6.46 35.37
CA ASN A 49 3.51 -5.92 34.12
C ASN A 49 2.29 -5.04 34.38
N ASP A 50 2.02 -4.12 33.46
CA ASP A 50 0.79 -3.31 33.47
C ASP A 50 -0.38 -4.11 32.87
N PRO A 51 -1.45 -4.40 33.64
CA PRO A 51 -2.62 -5.12 33.12
C PRO A 51 -3.28 -4.45 31.91
N GLU A 52 -3.30 -3.13 31.82
CA GLU A 52 -3.91 -2.42 30.68
C GLU A 52 -3.11 -2.67 29.40
N MET A 53 -1.78 -2.65 29.50
CA MET A 53 -0.89 -2.95 28.37
C MET A 53 -1.04 -4.39 27.88
N VAL A 54 -1.21 -5.35 28.81
CA VAL A 54 -1.42 -6.77 28.45
C VAL A 54 -2.77 -6.98 27.77
N GLU A 55 -3.84 -6.36 28.27
CA GLU A 55 -5.15 -6.43 27.62
C GLU A 55 -5.14 -5.82 26.22
N GLU A 56 -4.47 -4.68 26.03
CA GLU A 56 -4.32 -4.05 24.72
C GLU A 56 -3.53 -4.95 23.76
N ALA A 57 -2.43 -5.56 24.22
CA ALA A 57 -1.67 -6.52 23.43
C ALA A 57 -2.50 -7.76 23.05
N MET A 58 -3.36 -8.25 23.95
CA MET A 58 -4.30 -9.33 23.65
C MET A 58 -5.31 -8.93 22.57
N LYS A 59 -5.91 -7.73 22.68
CA LYS A 59 -6.84 -7.21 21.67
C LYS A 59 -6.19 -7.10 20.30
N GLN A 60 -4.95 -6.61 20.24
CA GLN A 60 -4.18 -6.53 19.00
C GLN A 60 -3.88 -7.92 18.43
N THR A 61 -3.53 -8.89 19.28
CA THR A 61 -3.30 -10.27 18.87
C THR A 61 -4.56 -10.91 18.31
N GLU A 62 -5.71 -10.72 18.97
CA GLU A 62 -7.00 -11.23 18.50
C GLU A 62 -7.44 -10.57 17.19
N PHE A 63 -7.25 -9.26 17.06
CA PHE A 63 -7.50 -8.54 15.82
C PHE A 63 -6.65 -9.10 14.68
N ALA A 64 -5.34 -9.30 14.91
CA ALA A 64 -4.44 -9.88 13.91
C ALA A 64 -4.88 -11.30 13.52
N ARG A 65 -5.28 -12.10 14.51
CA ARG A 65 -5.75 -13.46 14.33
C ARG A 65 -6.99 -13.53 13.44
N ASN A 66 -7.93 -12.60 13.60
CA ASN A 66 -9.13 -12.56 12.76
C ASN A 66 -8.80 -12.42 11.27
N TRP A 67 -7.72 -11.70 10.93
CA TRP A 67 -7.27 -11.57 9.54
C TRP A 67 -6.51 -12.80 9.02
N THR A 68 -5.76 -13.50 9.88
CA THR A 68 -4.91 -14.65 9.47
C THR A 68 -5.64 -15.98 9.53
N GLU A 69 -6.59 -16.14 10.45
CA GLU A 69 -7.32 -17.39 10.72
C GLU A 69 -8.81 -17.31 10.35
N GLY A 70 -9.34 -16.13 10.02
CA GLY A 70 -10.68 -15.97 9.46
C GLY A 70 -10.81 -16.64 8.09
N LYS A 71 -12.05 -16.92 7.63
CA LYS A 71 -12.45 -17.60 6.37
C LYS A 71 -11.30 -17.89 5.38
N ASP A 72 -10.63 -19.03 5.59
CA ASP A 72 -9.55 -19.59 4.77
C ASP A 72 -8.26 -18.76 4.65
N GLY A 73 -8.06 -17.73 5.48
CA GLY A 73 -6.89 -16.83 5.48
C GLY A 73 -6.87 -15.84 4.32
N ILE A 74 -8.00 -15.68 3.61
CA ILE A 74 -8.13 -14.82 2.43
C ILE A 74 -8.68 -13.44 2.82
N VAL A 75 -7.93 -12.41 2.46
CA VAL A 75 -8.31 -11.01 2.59
C VAL A 75 -8.77 -10.47 1.24
N TYR A 76 -9.94 -9.85 1.20
CA TYR A 76 -10.45 -9.18 -0.01
C TYR A 76 -10.09 -7.71 0.08
N TYR A 77 -9.28 -7.24 -0.87
CA TYR A 77 -8.92 -5.84 -0.97
C TYR A 77 -9.72 -5.17 -2.08
N HIS A 78 -10.30 -4.02 -1.74
CA HIS A 78 -10.66 -3.00 -2.70
C HIS A 78 -9.60 -1.90 -2.65
N ILE A 79 -8.85 -1.73 -3.73
CA ILE A 79 -7.74 -0.78 -3.83
C ILE A 79 -8.11 0.30 -4.82
N VAL A 80 -8.05 1.56 -4.38
CA VAL A 80 -8.30 2.73 -5.23
C VAL A 80 -7.05 3.57 -5.30
N GLY A 81 -6.48 3.70 -6.50
CA GLY A 81 -5.43 4.66 -6.79
C GLY A 81 -6.03 5.93 -7.39
N VAL A 82 -5.77 7.08 -6.80
CA VAL A 82 -6.11 8.39 -7.38
C VAL A 82 -4.83 9.17 -7.61
N TYR A 83 -4.58 9.56 -8.86
CA TYR A 83 -3.49 10.44 -9.23
C TYR A 83 -4.01 11.88 -9.33
N ALA A 84 -3.23 12.81 -8.80
CA ALA A 84 -3.38 14.23 -9.07
C ALA A 84 -2.01 14.89 -9.08
N GLY A 85 -1.61 15.45 -10.21
CA GLY A 85 -0.30 16.05 -10.33
C GLY A 85 -0.05 16.75 -11.66
N GLN A 86 1.06 17.46 -11.70
CA GLN A 86 1.57 18.03 -12.94
C GLN A 86 2.48 17.00 -13.62
N THR A 87 2.20 16.68 -14.88
CA THR A 87 2.98 15.69 -15.63
C THR A 87 3.27 16.16 -17.06
N ASN A 88 4.32 15.61 -17.66
CA ASN A 88 4.59 15.81 -19.07
C ASN A 88 3.58 14.99 -19.90
N VAL A 89 2.80 15.67 -20.73
CA VAL A 89 1.75 15.07 -21.57
C VAL A 89 2.17 14.95 -23.03
N VAL A 90 3.42 15.26 -23.35
CA VAL A 90 3.98 15.13 -24.69
C VAL A 90 4.84 13.87 -24.79
N GLY A 91 4.57 13.05 -25.79
CA GLY A 91 5.38 11.85 -26.06
C GLY A 91 6.77 12.18 -26.59
N GLY A 92 7.77 11.36 -26.23
CA GLY A 92 9.15 11.47 -26.72
C GLY A 92 10.10 12.28 -25.81
N SER A 93 11.39 11.97 -25.89
CA SER A 93 12.41 12.48 -24.95
C SER A 93 12.78 13.96 -25.12
N ASN A 94 12.46 14.56 -26.27
CA ASN A 94 12.97 15.88 -26.66
C ASN A 94 11.91 17.00 -26.59
N TRP A 95 10.71 16.68 -26.12
CA TRP A 95 9.60 17.62 -26.04
C TRP A 95 9.02 17.64 -24.64
N ILE A 96 8.75 18.86 -24.16
CA ILE A 96 8.19 19.08 -22.83
C ILE A 96 6.93 19.91 -23.00
N GLY A 97 5.85 19.42 -22.43
CA GLY A 97 4.60 20.15 -22.29
C GLY A 97 3.89 19.61 -21.06
N TYR A 98 3.71 20.46 -20.06
CA TYR A 98 3.09 20.06 -18.81
C TYR A 98 1.60 20.31 -18.85
N ALA A 99 0.85 19.53 -18.09
CA ALA A 99 -0.55 19.77 -17.81
C ALA A 99 -0.87 19.27 -16.39
N ASP A 100 -1.97 19.78 -15.84
CA ASP A 100 -2.57 19.21 -14.63
C ASP A 100 -3.34 17.96 -15.04
N VAL A 101 -3.01 16.84 -14.42
CA VAL A 101 -3.57 15.53 -14.76
C VAL A 101 -4.16 14.90 -13.53
N THR A 102 -5.36 14.36 -13.70
CA THR A 102 -5.98 13.46 -12.72
C THR A 102 -6.24 12.11 -13.36
N ASP A 103 -6.04 11.05 -12.60
CA ASP A 103 -6.31 9.67 -13.04
C ASP A 103 -6.87 8.85 -11.88
N ARG A 104 -7.56 7.75 -12.19
CA ARG A 104 -8.12 6.85 -11.21
C ARG A 104 -8.16 5.42 -11.72
N VAL A 105 -7.66 4.51 -10.90
CA VAL A 105 -7.73 3.07 -11.12
C VAL A 105 -8.29 2.37 -9.88
N GLU A 106 -9.15 1.39 -10.10
CA GLU A 106 -9.61 0.47 -9.05
C GLU A 106 -9.11 -0.95 -9.32
N ILE A 107 -8.76 -1.64 -8.25
CA ILE A 107 -8.32 -3.03 -8.26
C ILE A 107 -9.08 -3.76 -7.15
N ASP A 108 -9.81 -4.82 -7.48
CA ASP A 108 -10.23 -5.79 -6.47
C ASP A 108 -9.35 -7.03 -6.57
N LEU A 109 -8.80 -7.45 -5.43
CA LEU A 109 -7.95 -8.63 -5.37
C LEU A 109 -8.22 -9.46 -4.13
N GLN A 110 -7.91 -10.75 -4.22
CA GLN A 110 -7.91 -11.66 -3.08
C GLN A 110 -6.47 -11.94 -2.69
N TRP A 111 -6.17 -11.89 -1.40
CA TRP A 111 -4.82 -11.97 -0.87
C TRP A 111 -4.75 -13.01 0.25
N MET A 112 -3.94 -14.05 0.07
CA MET A 112 -3.65 -15.02 1.12
C MET A 112 -2.56 -14.43 2.01
N LEU A 113 -2.94 -13.99 3.21
CA LEU A 113 -2.04 -13.23 4.08
C LEU A 113 -0.87 -14.10 4.59
N SER A 114 -1.15 -15.36 4.94
CA SER A 114 -0.16 -16.33 5.44
C SER A 114 0.96 -16.64 4.43
N GLU A 115 0.63 -16.57 3.14
CA GLU A 115 1.56 -16.84 2.05
C GLU A 115 2.03 -15.55 1.35
N SER A 116 1.49 -14.39 1.74
CA SER A 116 1.75 -13.09 1.09
C SER A 116 1.62 -13.17 -0.44
N LYS A 117 0.54 -13.80 -0.92
CA LYS A 117 0.31 -14.02 -2.35
C LYS A 117 -1.10 -13.63 -2.78
N MET A 118 -1.20 -13.20 -4.03
CA MET A 118 -2.49 -13.02 -4.69
C MET A 118 -3.14 -14.38 -4.98
N VAL A 119 -4.45 -14.46 -4.76
CA VAL A 119 -5.28 -15.64 -5.06
C VAL A 119 -6.31 -15.25 -6.12
N GLY A 120 -6.45 -16.09 -7.14
CA GLY A 120 -7.37 -15.83 -8.25
C GLY A 120 -6.91 -14.68 -9.16
N THR A 121 -7.82 -14.25 -10.03
CA THR A 121 -7.59 -13.16 -10.98
C THR A 121 -8.15 -11.86 -10.41
N PRO A 122 -7.35 -10.79 -10.32
CA PRO A 122 -7.85 -9.49 -9.87
C PRO A 122 -8.75 -8.86 -10.93
N THR A 123 -9.70 -8.04 -10.50
CA THR A 123 -10.47 -7.16 -11.38
C THR A 123 -9.76 -5.82 -11.47
N ILE A 124 -9.79 -5.21 -12.66
CA ILE A 124 -9.18 -3.91 -12.91
C ILE A 124 -10.22 -3.01 -13.55
N GLN A 125 -10.37 -1.80 -13.03
CA GLN A 125 -11.23 -0.78 -13.61
C GLN A 125 -10.42 0.51 -13.79
N ASN A 126 -10.10 0.86 -15.03
CA ASN A 126 -9.42 2.10 -15.37
C ASN A 126 -10.46 3.20 -15.65
N SER A 127 -10.28 4.37 -15.06
CA SER A 127 -11.00 5.59 -15.45
C SER A 127 -10.23 6.32 -16.53
N LYS A 128 -10.89 7.20 -17.28
CA LYS A 128 -10.22 8.07 -18.24
C LYS A 128 -9.45 9.17 -17.51
N SER A 129 -8.21 9.43 -17.92
CA SER A 129 -7.47 10.56 -17.37
C SER A 129 -8.11 11.88 -17.80
N GLU A 130 -8.08 12.87 -16.93
CA GLU A 130 -8.41 14.26 -17.29
C GLU A 130 -7.14 15.07 -17.44
N VAL A 131 -7.09 15.91 -18.47
CA VAL A 131 -5.97 16.81 -18.72
C VAL A 131 -6.47 18.25 -18.76
N ARG A 132 -5.88 19.10 -17.94
CA ARG A 132 -6.24 20.52 -17.81
C ARG A 132 -5.00 21.40 -17.87
N ASN A 133 -5.21 22.66 -18.24
CA ASN A 133 -4.17 23.70 -18.21
C ASN A 133 -2.83 23.30 -18.87
N PRO A 134 -2.83 22.85 -20.15
CA PRO A 134 -1.59 22.60 -20.87
C PRO A 134 -0.73 23.86 -20.87
N ARG A 135 0.58 23.69 -20.66
CA ARG A 135 1.54 24.79 -20.52
C ARG A 135 2.93 24.36 -20.96
N ASN A 136 3.68 25.35 -21.42
CA ASN A 136 5.10 25.19 -21.68
C ASN A 136 5.90 25.46 -20.39
N PRO A 137 7.02 24.78 -20.13
CA PRO A 137 7.94 25.14 -19.04
C PRO A 137 8.37 26.61 -19.09
N GLU A 138 8.56 27.15 -20.29
CA GLU A 138 8.89 28.55 -20.52
C GLU A 138 7.58 29.36 -20.73
N PRO A 139 7.20 30.24 -19.79
CA PRO A 139 5.91 30.96 -19.83
C PRO A 139 5.71 31.82 -21.07
N SER A 140 6.79 32.29 -21.69
CA SER A 140 6.73 33.10 -22.92
C SER A 140 6.31 32.31 -24.15
N CYS A 141 6.41 30.97 -24.11
CA CYS A 141 6.09 30.09 -25.24
C CYS A 141 4.63 29.65 -25.20
N SER A 142 4.01 29.54 -26.38
CA SER A 142 2.64 29.05 -26.47
C SER A 142 2.49 27.64 -25.89
N PRO A 143 1.40 27.35 -25.16
CA PRO A 143 1.08 26.02 -24.68
C PRO A 143 1.02 24.95 -25.79
N PRO A 144 1.31 23.68 -25.46
CA PRO A 144 1.09 22.59 -26.39
C PRO A 144 -0.41 22.43 -26.69
N VAL A 145 -0.74 22.04 -27.92
CA VAL A 145 -2.11 21.65 -28.29
C VAL A 145 -2.19 20.15 -28.42
N ILE A 146 -2.97 19.55 -27.54
CA ILE A 146 -3.15 18.12 -27.40
C ILE A 146 -4.28 17.68 -28.34
N LYS A 147 -3.97 16.82 -29.32
CA LYS A 147 -4.89 16.34 -30.34
C LYS A 147 -5.29 14.89 -30.06
N GLY A 148 -6.11 14.69 -29.04
CA GLY A 148 -6.66 13.39 -28.65
C GLY A 148 -6.63 13.16 -27.15
N ALA A 149 -7.01 11.95 -26.75
CA ALA A 149 -6.98 11.53 -25.34
C ALA A 149 -5.55 11.20 -24.92
N TYR A 150 -5.13 11.78 -23.80
CA TYR A 150 -3.96 11.36 -23.06
C TYR A 150 -4.41 10.43 -21.94
N GLU A 151 -3.75 9.27 -21.81
CA GLU A 151 -3.98 8.34 -20.71
C GLU A 151 -2.70 8.26 -19.89
N HIS A 152 -2.74 8.77 -18.65
CA HIS A 152 -1.60 8.78 -17.74
C HIS A 152 -1.27 7.37 -17.26
N TYR A 153 -2.29 6.63 -16.85
CA TYR A 153 -2.14 5.34 -16.19
C TYR A 153 -3.23 4.36 -16.64
N GLU A 154 -2.91 3.52 -17.62
CA GLU A 154 -3.72 2.38 -18.00
C GLU A 154 -3.13 1.10 -17.42
N LEU A 155 -3.77 0.54 -16.40
CA LEU A 155 -3.35 -0.73 -15.81
C LEU A 155 -3.82 -1.88 -16.70
N GLN A 156 -2.85 -2.56 -17.33
CA GLN A 156 -3.12 -3.64 -18.28
C GLN A 156 -3.16 -5.02 -17.63
N GLY A 157 -2.47 -5.17 -16.49
CA GLY A 157 -2.38 -6.44 -15.81
C GLY A 157 -1.64 -6.34 -14.49
N ILE A 158 -1.87 -7.35 -13.65
CA ILE A 158 -1.26 -7.51 -12.34
C ILE A 158 -0.74 -8.94 -12.25
N LYS A 159 0.49 -9.11 -11.80
CA LYS A 159 1.05 -10.42 -11.47
C LYS A 159 1.68 -10.39 -10.07
N PRO A 160 1.81 -11.56 -9.42
CA PRO A 160 2.55 -11.65 -8.17
C PRO A 160 4.00 -11.15 -8.37
N GLY A 161 4.43 -10.24 -7.52
CA GLY A 161 5.80 -9.75 -7.44
C GLY A 161 6.59 -10.45 -6.33
N LEU A 162 7.85 -10.03 -6.16
CA LEU A 162 8.70 -10.53 -5.07
C LEU A 162 8.25 -9.97 -3.71
N SER A 163 8.42 -10.75 -2.65
CA SER A 163 8.23 -10.32 -1.25
C SER A 163 6.84 -9.73 -0.94
N GLY A 164 5.78 -10.33 -1.46
CA GLY A 164 4.40 -9.89 -1.18
C GLY A 164 4.01 -8.57 -1.87
N THR A 165 4.73 -8.19 -2.93
CA THR A 165 4.36 -7.06 -3.78
C THR A 165 3.55 -7.50 -4.99
N LEU A 166 2.89 -6.55 -5.64
CA LEU A 166 2.27 -6.71 -6.95
C LEU A 166 3.17 -6.07 -8.00
N GLU A 167 3.42 -6.79 -9.08
CA GLU A 167 3.99 -6.23 -10.29
C GLU A 167 2.86 -5.80 -11.23
N LEU A 168 2.73 -4.50 -11.43
CA LEU A 168 1.73 -3.86 -12.26
C LEU A 168 2.33 -3.61 -13.65
N GLN A 169 1.59 -3.97 -14.71
CA GLN A 169 1.95 -3.59 -16.07
C GLN A 169 1.15 -2.36 -16.46
N VAL A 170 1.81 -1.21 -16.58
CA VAL A 170 1.17 0.09 -16.78
C VAL A 170 1.54 0.62 -18.16
N GLN A 171 0.54 1.07 -18.92
CA GLN A 171 0.73 1.81 -20.17
C GLN A 171 0.36 3.29 -19.98
N THR A 172 1.22 4.18 -20.46
CA THR A 172 0.88 5.59 -20.68
C THR A 172 0.73 5.81 -22.18
N SER A 173 -0.38 6.42 -22.59
CA SER A 173 -0.69 6.70 -24.00
C SER A 173 -0.66 8.20 -24.24
N TYR A 174 0.20 8.62 -25.17
CA TYR A 174 0.39 10.00 -25.56
C TYR A 174 -0.30 10.24 -26.91
N PRO A 175 -1.21 11.23 -27.02
CA PRO A 175 -1.83 11.57 -28.28
C PRO A 175 -0.84 12.32 -29.18
N VAL A 176 -1.28 12.68 -30.38
CA VAL A 176 -0.57 13.66 -31.20
C VAL A 176 -0.58 15.00 -30.45
N VAL A 177 0.55 15.69 -30.39
CA VAL A 177 0.66 17.01 -29.76
C VAL A 177 1.35 17.98 -30.70
N GLU A 178 0.87 19.21 -30.76
CA GLU A 178 1.59 20.31 -31.41
C GLU A 178 2.30 21.18 -30.37
N VAL A 179 3.60 21.33 -30.53
CA VAL A 179 4.46 22.10 -29.62
C VAL A 179 5.06 23.31 -30.35
N ALA A 180 5.15 24.45 -29.69
CA ALA A 180 5.80 25.63 -30.25
C ALA A 180 7.32 25.39 -30.40
N GLN A 181 7.88 25.73 -31.56
CA GLN A 181 9.32 25.68 -31.80
C GLN A 181 9.95 27.03 -31.46
N PHE A 182 11.03 27.02 -30.68
CA PHE A 182 11.81 28.21 -30.31
C PHE A 182 10.98 29.38 -29.78
N CYS A 183 9.75 29.12 -29.33
CA CYS A 183 8.79 30.13 -28.88
C CYS A 183 8.43 31.16 -29.97
N THR A 184 8.76 30.87 -31.24
CA THR A 184 8.57 31.75 -32.40
C THR A 184 7.24 31.52 -33.13
N GLY A 185 6.22 30.98 -32.45
CA GLY A 185 4.87 30.78 -33.00
C GLY A 185 4.71 29.62 -34.00
N SER A 186 5.77 29.17 -34.68
CA SER A 186 5.74 27.95 -35.50
C SER A 186 5.55 26.71 -34.63
N ARG A 187 4.77 25.75 -35.11
CA ARG A 187 4.44 24.53 -34.37
C ARG A 187 5.00 23.30 -35.05
N LYS A 188 5.52 22.38 -34.25
CA LYS A 188 5.92 21.05 -34.70
C LYS A 188 4.96 20.00 -34.15
N SER A 189 4.53 19.11 -35.02
CA SER A 189 3.75 17.95 -34.63
C SER A 189 4.66 16.90 -34.01
N VAL A 190 4.26 16.40 -32.85
CA VAL A 190 4.85 15.26 -32.15
C VAL A 190 3.88 14.09 -32.33
N PRO A 191 4.32 12.97 -32.93
CA PRO A 191 3.44 11.83 -33.20
C PRO A 191 2.97 11.17 -31.90
N ALA A 192 1.81 10.52 -31.96
CA ALA A 192 1.31 9.71 -30.88
C ALA A 192 2.31 8.58 -30.55
N SER A 193 2.36 8.20 -29.28
CA SER A 193 3.22 7.12 -28.81
C SER A 193 2.64 6.49 -27.55
N SER A 194 3.13 5.31 -27.19
CA SER A 194 2.82 4.68 -25.91
C SER A 194 4.11 4.23 -25.23
N LYS A 195 4.06 4.18 -23.90
CA LYS A 195 5.15 3.66 -23.09
C LYS A 195 4.59 2.73 -22.04
N THR A 196 4.99 1.47 -22.11
CA THR A 196 4.65 0.49 -21.09
C THR A 196 5.82 0.34 -20.11
N ARG A 197 5.51 0.22 -18.83
CA ARG A 197 6.50 0.04 -17.76
C ARG A 197 5.96 -0.88 -16.67
N PRO A 198 6.82 -1.68 -16.02
CA PRO A 198 6.47 -2.34 -14.78
C PRO A 198 6.47 -1.33 -13.63
N GLU A 199 5.53 -1.47 -12.72
CA GLU A 199 5.51 -0.77 -11.43
C GLU A 199 5.33 -1.79 -10.30
N VAL A 200 5.82 -1.46 -9.10
CA VAL A 200 5.73 -2.32 -7.93
C VAL A 200 4.81 -1.65 -6.91
N LEU A 201 3.76 -2.35 -6.49
CA LEU A 201 2.83 -1.91 -5.47
C LEU A 201 2.88 -2.87 -4.29
N ALA A 202 3.28 -2.36 -3.11
CA ALA A 202 3.21 -3.14 -1.88
C ALA A 202 1.77 -3.19 -1.38
N VAL A 203 1.29 -4.38 -1.03
CA VAL A 203 -0.01 -4.58 -0.38
C VAL A 203 0.23 -4.55 1.13
N PRO A 204 -0.25 -3.52 1.85
CA PRO A 204 -0.02 -3.42 3.28
C PRO A 204 -0.84 -4.48 4.02
N SER A 205 -0.34 -4.97 5.16
CA SER A 205 -1.06 -5.95 5.98
C SER A 205 -2.26 -5.31 6.67
N PRO A 206 -3.44 -5.96 6.71
CA PRO A 206 -4.62 -5.38 7.36
C PRO A 206 -4.48 -5.33 8.88
N VAL A 207 -3.54 -6.11 9.44
CA VAL A 207 -3.16 -6.05 10.86
C VAL A 207 -2.68 -4.65 11.26
N MET A 208 -2.14 -3.88 10.30
CA MET A 208 -1.73 -2.49 10.53
C MET A 208 -2.87 -1.57 10.97
N LEU A 209 -4.13 -1.93 10.71
CA LEU A 209 -5.30 -1.15 11.16
C LEU A 209 -5.45 -1.11 12.70
N ALA A 210 -4.90 -2.09 13.42
CA ALA A 210 -4.87 -2.08 14.88
C ALA A 210 -3.60 -1.43 15.46
N MET A 211 -2.65 -1.02 14.61
CA MET A 211 -1.41 -0.42 15.05
C MET A 211 -1.56 1.10 15.21
N SER A 212 -0.85 1.66 16.18
CA SER A 212 -0.60 3.10 16.22
C SER A 212 0.50 3.44 15.22
N LEU A 213 0.10 3.82 14.01
CA LEU A 213 1.05 4.33 13.02
C LEU A 213 1.49 5.76 13.41
N PRO A 214 2.76 6.14 13.16
CA PRO A 214 3.17 7.52 13.32
C PRO A 214 2.34 8.42 12.41
N ASP A 215 2.05 9.63 12.88
CA ASP A 215 1.37 10.63 12.06
C ASP A 215 2.27 10.99 10.87
N SER A 216 1.87 10.57 9.67
CA SER A 216 2.63 10.73 8.44
C SER A 216 1.69 11.00 7.28
N ASP A 217 2.09 11.93 6.43
CA ASP A 217 1.39 12.20 5.18
C ASP A 217 1.53 11.07 4.15
N GLU A 218 2.58 10.26 4.27
CA GLU A 218 2.88 9.17 3.34
C GLU A 218 2.09 7.91 3.65
N LEU A 219 1.93 7.54 4.93
CA LEU A 219 1.20 6.33 5.33
C LEU A 219 0.35 6.62 6.56
N ARG A 220 -0.96 6.43 6.44
CA ARG A 220 -1.90 6.63 7.54
C ARG A 220 -3.09 5.67 7.48
N ILE A 221 -3.77 5.53 8.61
CA ILE A 221 -5.06 4.84 8.70
C ILE A 221 -6.17 5.85 8.44
N SER A 222 -7.23 5.45 7.74
CA SER A 222 -8.41 6.29 7.53
C SER A 222 -9.12 6.62 8.86
N PRO A 223 -9.88 7.73 8.96
CA PRO A 223 -10.57 8.09 10.21
C PRO A 223 -11.54 7.03 10.73
N ASP A 224 -12.15 6.25 9.84
CA ASP A 224 -13.06 5.14 10.17
C ASP A 224 -12.33 3.81 10.49
N LYS A 225 -11.00 3.80 10.42
CA LYS A 225 -10.11 2.66 10.67
C LYS A 225 -10.34 1.45 9.76
N ASN A 226 -10.96 1.65 8.59
CA ASN A 226 -11.23 0.56 7.64
C ASN A 226 -10.25 0.52 6.47
N SER A 227 -9.39 1.54 6.31
CA SER A 227 -8.49 1.64 5.17
C SER A 227 -7.09 2.09 5.57
N LEU A 228 -6.12 1.64 4.78
CA LEU A 228 -4.74 2.12 4.79
C LEU A 228 -4.55 3.06 3.60
N ILE A 229 -4.02 4.24 3.84
CA ILE A 229 -3.83 5.28 2.82
C ILE A 229 -2.32 5.49 2.66
N HIS A 230 -1.81 5.26 1.45
CA HIS A 230 -0.41 5.45 1.08
C HIS A 230 -0.28 6.48 -0.04
N LYS A 231 0.48 7.56 0.19
CA LYS A 231 0.76 8.59 -0.81
C LYS A 231 2.18 8.48 -1.35
N LYS A 232 2.34 8.49 -2.67
CA LYS A 232 3.66 8.50 -3.32
C LYS A 232 3.58 9.01 -4.75
N GLY A 233 4.45 9.96 -5.13
CA GLY A 233 4.62 10.38 -6.52
C GLY A 233 3.35 10.91 -7.20
N GLY A 234 2.52 11.66 -6.47
CA GLY A 234 1.24 12.19 -6.97
C GLY A 234 0.05 11.21 -6.85
N TRP A 235 0.31 9.95 -6.47
CA TRP A 235 -0.73 8.98 -6.18
C TRP A 235 -1.14 9.00 -4.71
N THR A 236 -2.44 8.84 -4.47
CA THR A 236 -3.03 8.42 -3.20
C THR A 236 -3.66 7.05 -3.40
N TRP A 237 -3.06 6.03 -2.81
CA TRP A 237 -3.55 4.66 -2.80
C TRP A 237 -4.33 4.40 -1.53
N THR A 238 -5.58 3.98 -1.65
CA THR A 238 -6.43 3.59 -0.53
C THR A 238 -6.68 2.09 -0.61
N PHE A 239 -6.28 1.36 0.43
CA PHE A 239 -6.45 -0.08 0.54
C PHE A 239 -7.52 -0.35 1.58
N THR A 240 -8.65 -0.92 1.17
CA THR A 240 -9.76 -1.29 2.05
C THR A 240 -9.84 -2.81 2.13
N PRO A 241 -9.21 -3.44 3.14
CA PRO A 241 -9.34 -4.87 3.37
C PRO A 241 -10.72 -5.22 3.94
N SER A 242 -11.19 -6.43 3.62
CA SER A 242 -12.39 -7.02 4.19
C SER A 242 -12.27 -8.53 4.26
N ILE A 243 -13.01 -9.14 5.19
CA ILE A 243 -13.24 -10.58 5.25
C ILE A 243 -14.69 -10.77 4.80
N LYS A 244 -14.92 -11.61 3.79
CA LYS A 244 -16.30 -11.95 3.41
C LYS A 244 -16.82 -12.99 4.40
N GLU A 245 -18.02 -12.79 4.94
CA GLU A 245 -18.73 -13.83 5.71
C GLU A 245 -19.10 -15.02 4.83
#